data_AF-H2NSU3-F1
#
_entry.id   AF-H2NSU3-F1
#
_cell.length_a   1.000
_cell.length_b   1.000
_cell.length_c   1.000
_cell.angle_alpha   90.00
_cell.angle_beta   90.00
_cell.angle_gamma   90.00
#
_symmetry.space_group_name_H-M   'P 1'
#
loop_
_entity.id
_entity.type
_entity.pdbx_description
1 polymer ?
#
loop_
_entity_poly.entity_id
_entity_poly.type
_entity_poly.pdbx_seq_one_letter_code
_entity_poly.pdbx_strand_id
1 'polypeptide(L)'
;MEMDEDPDNLPAQGQGNIIITKYEQGHRAGAAVDLGHEQVDVGKYTNNPGIVHETELPRFSALEVKQRRKESKRTNKWQKMLADWTKYRSTKKLSQRVYKGIPLAVRGRAWSLLLDIDKIKSQNPGKYKVMKEKGKRSSRIIHHIQLDVSHTLQKHMMFIQRFGVKQQELCDILVAYSAYNPEVGYHRDLSRITAILLLYLPEEDAFWALTQLLAGERHSLQVFYSPNTAQLERLLSHQEQVLHKSFPKIMRHLVSG
;
A
#
# COMPACT_ATOMS: atom_id res chain seq x y z
N MET A 1 -7.78 25.51 50.82
CA MET A 1 -7.20 24.21 50.42
C MET A 1 -7.38 24.16 48.92
N GLU A 2 -6.42 24.78 48.23
CA GLU A 2 -6.31 24.76 46.78
C GLU A 2 -5.91 23.34 46.37
N MET A 3 -6.60 22.77 45.40
CA MET A 3 -6.07 21.65 44.63
C MET A 3 -5.83 22.17 43.23
N ASP A 4 -4.54 22.34 42.93
CA ASP A 4 -4.01 22.55 41.59
C ASP A 4 -4.44 21.38 40.69
N GLU A 5 -5.25 21.66 39.66
CA GLU A 5 -5.37 20.75 38.53
C GLU A 5 -4.31 21.14 37.48
N ASP A 6 -3.34 20.23 37.36
CA ASP A 6 -2.19 20.26 36.46
C ASP A 6 -2.65 20.38 34.98
N PRO A 7 -2.26 21.42 34.21
CA PRO A 7 -2.74 21.63 32.85
C PRO A 7 -2.17 20.64 31.81
N ASP A 8 -1.35 19.67 32.22
CA ASP A 8 -0.64 18.74 31.32
C ASP A 8 -1.37 17.41 31.04
N ASN A 9 -2.64 17.25 31.44
CA ASN A 9 -3.40 16.01 31.19
C ASN A 9 -4.57 16.14 30.21
N LEU A 10 -4.37 16.84 29.09
CA LEU A 10 -5.27 16.79 27.93
C LEU A 10 -4.76 15.71 26.94
N PRO A 11 -5.54 14.67 26.62
CA PRO A 11 -5.14 13.70 25.61
C PRO A 11 -5.01 14.43 24.27
N ALA A 12 -3.85 14.26 23.61
CA ALA A 12 -3.49 14.81 22.30
C ALA A 12 -4.32 14.22 21.13
N GLN A 13 -5.65 14.16 21.28
CA GLN A 13 -6.60 13.62 20.31
C GLN A 13 -7.53 14.69 19.70
N GLY A 14 -7.37 15.96 20.07
CA GLY A 14 -8.36 17.01 19.79
C GLY A 14 -8.32 17.68 18.40
N GLN A 15 -7.22 17.61 17.65
CA GLN A 15 -7.07 18.43 16.43
C GLN A 15 -7.03 17.63 15.11
N GLY A 16 -6.55 16.38 15.14
CA GLY A 16 -6.59 15.49 13.96
C GLY A 16 -8.01 15.15 13.48
N ASN A 17 -9.00 15.23 14.38
CA ASN A 17 -10.40 15.01 14.03
C ASN A 17 -10.98 16.13 13.16
N ILE A 18 -10.51 17.38 13.22
CA ILE A 18 -11.18 18.50 12.54
C ILE A 18 -11.02 18.40 11.01
N ILE A 19 -9.83 18.02 10.51
CA ILE A 19 -9.58 17.86 9.07
C ILE A 19 -10.27 16.60 8.55
N ILE A 20 -10.27 15.51 9.32
CA ILE A 20 -10.97 14.26 9.00
C ILE A 20 -12.49 14.51 8.95
N THR A 21 -13.06 15.19 9.93
CA THR A 21 -14.48 15.56 9.98
C THR A 21 -14.85 16.53 8.85
N LYS A 22 -14.01 17.51 8.51
CA LYS A 22 -14.25 18.41 7.36
C LYS A 22 -14.15 17.66 6.01
N TYR A 23 -13.23 16.70 5.88
CA TYR A 23 -13.13 15.81 4.71
C TYR A 23 -14.38 14.91 4.58
N GLU A 24 -14.83 14.32 5.69
CA GLU A 24 -16.05 13.49 5.74
C GLU A 24 -17.33 14.31 5.47
N GLN A 25 -17.42 15.55 5.96
CA GLN A 25 -18.53 16.47 5.70
C GLN A 25 -18.58 16.89 4.22
N GLY A 26 -17.44 17.23 3.61
CA GLY A 26 -17.36 17.60 2.19
C GLY A 26 -17.71 16.45 1.23
N HIS A 27 -17.46 15.20 1.62
CA HIS A 27 -17.83 14.03 0.79
C HIS A 27 -19.30 13.61 0.97
N ARG A 28 -19.91 13.86 2.14
CA ARG A 28 -21.35 13.66 2.37
C ARG A 28 -22.25 14.73 1.75
N ALA A 29 -21.76 15.97 1.58
CA ALA A 29 -22.52 17.10 1.04
C ALA A 29 -22.89 16.97 -0.46
N GLY A 30 -22.60 15.85 -1.11
CA GLY A 30 -23.22 15.46 -2.39
C GLY A 30 -24.73 15.18 -2.28
N ALA A 31 -25.29 15.16 -1.07
CA ALA A 31 -26.72 15.17 -0.80
C ALA A 31 -27.10 16.47 -0.06
N ALA A 32 -27.41 17.50 -0.85
CA ALA A 32 -28.24 18.68 -0.53
C ALA A 32 -28.19 19.23 0.91
N VAL A 33 -27.29 20.18 1.20
CA VAL A 33 -27.58 21.39 1.99
C VAL A 33 -26.62 22.51 1.55
N ASP A 34 -27.18 23.64 1.11
CA ASP A 34 -26.47 24.89 0.85
C ASP A 34 -26.09 25.57 2.16
N LEU A 35 -24.88 25.33 2.64
CA LEU A 35 -24.22 26.10 3.70
C LEU A 35 -22.84 26.48 3.16
N GLY A 36 -22.55 27.78 3.08
CA GLY A 36 -21.34 28.34 2.49
C GLY A 36 -20.07 27.56 2.84
N HIS A 37 -19.66 26.69 1.92
CA HIS A 37 -18.49 25.86 2.11
C HIS A 37 -17.24 26.66 1.72
N GLU A 38 -16.47 27.12 2.71
CA GLU A 38 -15.04 27.29 2.50
C GLU A 38 -14.49 25.95 2.01
N GLN A 39 -14.23 25.85 0.70
CA GLN A 39 -13.56 24.69 0.12
C GLN A 39 -12.17 24.63 0.74
N VAL A 40 -12.00 23.74 1.73
CA VAL A 40 -10.69 23.45 2.30
C VAL A 40 -9.81 22.92 1.17
N ASP A 41 -8.76 23.66 0.83
CA ASP A 41 -7.77 23.21 -0.16
C ASP A 41 -6.96 22.06 0.44
N VAL A 42 -7.47 20.84 0.26
CA VAL A 42 -6.87 19.58 0.71
C VAL A 42 -5.42 19.42 0.22
N GLY A 43 -5.07 20.08 -0.89
CA GLY A 43 -3.72 20.10 -1.44
C GLY A 43 -2.68 20.76 -0.52
N LYS A 44 -3.08 21.67 0.36
CA LYS A 44 -2.20 22.30 1.35
C LYS A 44 -1.80 21.37 2.49
N TYR A 45 -2.60 20.34 2.76
CA TYR A 45 -2.41 19.43 3.88
C TYR A 45 -1.95 18.03 3.42
N THR A 46 -1.87 17.80 2.11
CA THR A 46 -1.56 16.48 1.54
C THR A 46 -0.25 16.52 0.76
N ASN A 47 0.69 15.64 1.10
CA ASN A 47 1.97 15.58 0.38
C ASN A 47 1.86 14.79 -0.94
N ASN A 48 2.90 14.83 -1.77
CA ASN A 48 2.96 14.16 -3.08
C ASN A 48 2.60 12.65 -3.07
N PRO A 49 2.86 11.86 -2.01
CA PRO A 49 2.36 10.48 -1.91
C PRO A 49 0.94 10.32 -1.32
N GLY A 50 0.20 11.38 -1.02
CA GLY A 50 -1.20 11.30 -0.55
C GLY A 50 -1.36 11.19 0.97
N ILE A 51 -0.33 11.47 1.75
CA ILE A 51 -0.38 11.48 3.22
C ILE A 51 -0.87 12.85 3.70
N VAL A 52 -1.89 12.82 4.55
CA VAL A 52 -2.51 13.99 5.17
C VAL A 52 -1.72 14.38 6.43
N HIS A 53 -1.46 15.68 6.58
CA HIS A 53 -0.79 16.31 7.71
C HIS A 53 -1.76 17.20 8.48
N GLU A 54 -1.51 17.37 9.78
CA GLU A 54 -2.33 18.19 10.66
C GLU A 54 -2.13 19.70 10.42
N THR A 55 -0.93 20.08 9.95
CA THR A 55 -0.55 21.45 9.64
C THR A 55 -0.42 21.68 8.14
N GLU A 56 -0.61 22.92 7.69
CA GLU A 56 -0.32 23.29 6.30
C GLU A 56 1.13 22.98 5.95
N LEU A 57 1.31 22.33 4.81
CA LEU A 57 2.62 22.06 4.26
C LEU A 57 3.24 23.37 3.74
N PRO A 58 4.55 23.56 3.94
CA PRO A 58 5.24 24.72 3.41
C PRO A 58 5.12 24.78 1.88
N ARG A 59 5.17 26.01 1.33
CA ARG A 59 5.23 26.20 -0.12
C ARG A 59 6.46 25.49 -0.69
N PHE A 60 6.33 24.95 -1.90
CA PHE A 60 7.38 24.15 -2.52
C PHE A 60 8.74 24.84 -2.50
N SER A 61 9.69 24.20 -1.83
CA SER A 61 11.09 24.58 -1.84
C SER A 61 11.69 24.43 -3.25
N ALA A 62 12.78 25.16 -3.53
CA ALA A 62 13.53 25.01 -4.78
C ALA A 62 14.01 23.55 -5.00
N LEU A 63 14.29 22.82 -3.91
CA LEU A 63 14.64 21.40 -3.94
C LEU A 63 13.48 20.53 -4.45
N GLU A 64 12.26 20.75 -3.98
CA GLU A 64 11.07 20.01 -4.42
C GLU A 64 10.72 20.30 -5.88
N VAL A 65 10.85 21.55 -6.33
CA VAL A 65 10.68 21.90 -7.75
C VAL A 65 11.71 21.15 -8.61
N LYS A 66 12.97 21.09 -8.18
CA LYS A 66 14.02 20.31 -8.86
C LYS A 66 13.71 18.82 -8.87
N GLN A 67 13.21 18.26 -7.77
CA GLN A 67 12.80 16.86 -7.67
C GLN A 67 11.62 16.54 -8.60
N ARG A 68 10.58 17.39 -8.64
CA ARG A 68 9.43 17.24 -9.56
C ARG A 68 9.88 17.27 -11.02
N ARG A 69 10.75 18.21 -11.40
CA ARG A 69 11.33 18.24 -12.77
C ARG A 69 12.09 16.95 -13.10
N LYS A 70 12.84 16.41 -12.15
CA LYS A 70 13.54 15.11 -12.30
C LYS A 70 12.54 13.96 -12.43
N GLU A 71 11.45 13.97 -11.68
CA GLU A 71 10.38 12.99 -11.75
C GLU A 71 9.66 13.05 -13.10
N SER A 72 9.25 14.22 -13.60
CA SER A 72 8.64 14.37 -14.94
C SER A 72 9.54 13.82 -16.05
N LYS A 73 10.85 14.10 -16.01
CA LYS A 73 11.82 13.51 -16.95
C LYS A 73 11.90 11.99 -16.84
N ARG A 74 11.74 11.41 -15.64
CA ARG A 74 11.68 9.95 -15.46
C ARG A 74 10.36 9.40 -16.01
N THR A 75 9.24 10.06 -15.73
CA THR A 75 7.89 9.70 -16.22
C THR A 75 7.86 9.60 -17.74
N ASN A 76 8.35 10.62 -18.46
CA ASN A 76 8.37 10.61 -19.92
C ASN A 76 9.18 9.44 -20.48
N LYS A 77 10.30 9.08 -19.82
CA LYS A 77 11.11 7.93 -20.24
C LYS A 77 10.39 6.61 -19.96
N TRP A 78 9.67 6.50 -18.85
CA TRP A 78 8.87 5.33 -18.52
C TRP A 78 7.69 5.18 -19.47
N GLN A 79 6.96 6.24 -19.80
CA GLN A 79 5.88 6.21 -20.79
C GLN A 79 6.35 5.65 -22.14
N LYS A 80 7.52 6.11 -22.63
CA LYS A 80 8.13 5.55 -23.85
C LYS A 80 8.44 4.06 -23.75
N MET A 81 8.86 3.58 -22.58
CA MET A 81 9.14 2.15 -22.38
C MET A 81 7.87 1.31 -22.26
N LEU A 82 6.83 1.84 -21.63
CA LEU A 82 5.55 1.17 -21.46
C LEU A 82 4.74 1.11 -22.77
N ALA A 83 4.96 2.06 -23.69
CA ALA A 83 4.38 2.04 -25.02
C ALA A 83 4.92 0.89 -25.89
N ASP A 84 6.19 0.54 -25.72
CA ASP A 84 6.88 -0.53 -26.47
C ASP A 84 7.36 -1.63 -25.50
N TRP A 85 6.43 -2.16 -24.71
CA TRP A 85 6.75 -3.05 -23.60
C TRP A 85 7.49 -4.32 -24.04
N THR A 86 7.10 -4.91 -25.17
CA THR A 86 7.70 -6.14 -25.72
C THR A 86 9.20 -5.98 -25.98
N LYS A 87 9.63 -4.81 -26.45
CA LYS A 87 11.04 -4.47 -26.64
C LYS A 87 11.81 -4.33 -25.34
N TYR A 88 11.19 -3.82 -24.28
CA TYR A 88 11.90 -3.48 -23.03
C TYR A 88 11.82 -4.54 -21.93
N ARG A 89 10.81 -5.42 -21.92
CA ARG A 89 10.48 -6.32 -20.81
C ARG A 89 11.64 -7.21 -20.32
N SER A 90 12.55 -7.60 -21.20
CA SER A 90 13.67 -8.49 -20.88
C SER A 90 15.04 -7.78 -20.89
N THR A 91 15.06 -6.45 -20.81
CA THR A 91 16.30 -5.66 -20.94
C THR A 91 16.89 -5.28 -19.59
N LYS A 92 18.23 -5.27 -19.47
CA LYS A 92 18.94 -4.71 -18.29
C LYS A 92 18.53 -3.26 -18.00
N LYS A 93 18.17 -2.51 -19.05
CA LYS A 93 17.71 -1.12 -18.97
C LYS A 93 16.42 -0.99 -18.15
N LEU A 94 15.50 -1.95 -18.27
CA LEU A 94 14.30 -2.00 -17.44
C LEU A 94 14.68 -2.21 -15.97
N SER A 95 15.46 -3.25 -15.68
CA SER A 95 15.89 -3.57 -14.31
C SER A 95 16.58 -2.36 -13.65
N GLN A 96 17.53 -1.72 -14.32
CA GLN A 96 18.22 -0.52 -13.81
C GLN A 96 17.26 0.65 -13.51
N ARG A 97 16.16 0.77 -14.25
CA ARG A 97 15.16 1.83 -14.04
C ARG A 97 14.19 1.48 -12.92
N VAL A 98 13.84 0.21 -12.76
CA VAL A 98 13.10 -0.28 -11.60
C VAL A 98 13.88 0.03 -10.31
N TYR A 99 15.19 -0.30 -10.27
CA TYR A 99 16.05 0.02 -9.12
C TYR A 99 16.19 1.53 -8.84
N LYS A 100 16.08 2.39 -9.87
CA LYS A 100 16.05 3.86 -9.70
C LYS A 100 14.68 4.40 -9.22
N GLY A 101 13.68 3.54 -9.12
CA GLY A 101 12.32 3.88 -8.76
C GLY A 101 11.41 4.14 -9.97
N ILE A 102 10.20 3.59 -9.88
CA ILE A 102 9.10 3.82 -10.81
C ILE A 102 8.33 5.08 -10.36
N PRO A 103 8.20 6.12 -11.23
CA PRO A 103 7.46 7.33 -10.91
C PRO A 103 6.00 7.03 -10.56
N LEU A 104 5.42 7.83 -9.67
CA LEU A 104 4.06 7.63 -9.16
C LEU A 104 3.03 7.54 -10.30
N ALA A 105 3.10 8.47 -11.26
CA ALA A 105 2.14 8.62 -12.35
C ALA A 105 2.05 7.41 -13.31
N VAL A 106 3.05 6.52 -13.32
CA VAL A 106 3.09 5.35 -14.23
C VAL A 106 3.12 4.03 -13.47
N ARG A 107 3.04 4.08 -12.13
CA ARG A 107 3.26 2.93 -11.26
C ARG A 107 2.25 1.82 -11.50
N GLY A 108 0.96 2.16 -11.57
CA GLY A 108 -0.11 1.19 -11.83
C GLY A 108 0.15 0.39 -13.11
N ARG A 109 0.26 1.07 -14.25
CA ARG A 109 0.55 0.43 -15.54
C ARG A 109 1.86 -0.37 -15.54
N ALA A 110 2.92 0.16 -14.93
CA ALA A 110 4.20 -0.54 -14.86
C ALA A 110 4.11 -1.82 -14.02
N TRP A 111 3.43 -1.78 -12.87
CA TRP A 111 3.22 -2.95 -12.02
C TRP A 111 2.33 -3.99 -12.68
N SER A 112 1.25 -3.58 -13.36
CA SER A 112 0.40 -4.51 -14.11
C SER A 112 1.18 -5.32 -15.14
N LEU A 113 2.10 -4.66 -15.85
CA LEU A 113 2.95 -5.31 -16.85
C LEU A 113 4.07 -6.15 -16.23
N LEU A 114 4.67 -5.71 -15.13
CA LEU A 114 5.74 -6.47 -14.44
C LEU A 114 5.20 -7.75 -13.78
N LEU A 115 3.97 -7.71 -13.28
CA LEU A 115 3.29 -8.82 -12.62
C LEU A 115 2.44 -9.65 -13.59
N ASP A 116 2.45 -9.34 -14.90
CA ASP A 116 1.63 -10.03 -15.91
C ASP A 116 0.13 -10.13 -15.51
N ILE A 117 -0.44 -9.05 -14.94
CA ILE A 117 -1.80 -9.04 -14.37
C ILE A 117 -2.85 -9.40 -15.41
N ASP A 118 -2.80 -8.76 -16.59
CA ASP A 118 -3.77 -9.02 -17.66
C ASP A 118 -3.77 -10.49 -18.10
N LYS A 119 -2.58 -11.12 -18.09
CA LYS A 119 -2.43 -12.54 -18.44
C LYS A 119 -3.10 -13.43 -17.40
N ILE A 120 -2.79 -13.26 -16.10
CA ILE A 120 -3.38 -14.12 -15.06
C ILE A 120 -4.90 -13.90 -14.94
N LYS A 121 -5.36 -12.65 -15.10
CA LYS A 121 -6.78 -12.29 -15.07
C LYS A 121 -7.55 -12.90 -16.23
N SER A 122 -7.03 -12.82 -17.45
CA SER A 122 -7.63 -13.44 -18.64
C SER A 122 -7.65 -14.97 -18.58
N GLN A 123 -6.68 -15.59 -17.90
CA GLN A 123 -6.67 -17.03 -17.64
C GLN A 123 -7.67 -17.47 -16.57
N ASN A 124 -8.20 -16.53 -15.76
CA ASN A 124 -9.06 -16.81 -14.62
C ASN A 124 -10.31 -15.91 -14.61
N PRO A 125 -11.11 -15.87 -15.69
CA PRO A 125 -12.25 -14.96 -15.78
C PRO A 125 -13.27 -15.23 -14.67
N GLY A 126 -13.69 -14.17 -13.98
CA GLY A 126 -14.68 -14.25 -12.90
C GLY A 126 -14.20 -14.90 -11.60
N LYS A 127 -12.96 -15.42 -11.55
CA LYS A 127 -12.43 -16.11 -10.37
C LYS A 127 -12.43 -15.21 -9.13
N TYR A 128 -12.03 -13.93 -9.28
CA TYR A 128 -12.03 -12.98 -8.18
C TYR A 128 -13.41 -12.87 -7.51
N LYS A 129 -14.47 -12.68 -8.31
CA LYS A 129 -15.86 -12.60 -7.83
C LYS A 129 -16.26 -13.86 -7.06
N VAL A 130 -15.94 -15.05 -7.58
CA VAL A 130 -16.25 -16.32 -6.92
C VAL A 130 -15.51 -16.44 -5.58
N MET A 131 -14.23 -16.06 -5.53
CA MET A 131 -13.44 -16.12 -4.29
C MET A 131 -13.93 -15.11 -3.24
N LYS A 132 -14.31 -13.90 -3.67
CA LYS A 132 -14.92 -12.87 -2.82
C LYS A 132 -16.18 -13.39 -2.13
N GLU A 133 -17.10 -14.00 -2.89
CA GLU A 133 -18.32 -14.59 -2.32
C GLU A 133 -18.05 -15.82 -1.45
N LYS A 134 -17.04 -16.64 -1.78
CA LYS A 134 -16.63 -17.77 -0.95
C LYS A 134 -16.06 -17.31 0.39
N GLY A 135 -15.19 -16.30 0.39
CA GLY A 135 -14.55 -15.79 1.60
C GLY A 135 -15.55 -15.12 2.56
N LYS A 136 -16.58 -14.46 2.02
CA LYS A 136 -17.67 -13.86 2.81
C LYS A 136 -18.44 -14.85 3.69
N ARG A 137 -18.32 -16.17 3.45
CA ARG A 137 -18.95 -17.21 4.27
C ARG A 137 -18.22 -17.46 5.59
N SER A 138 -16.99 -16.94 5.77
CA SER A 138 -16.20 -17.15 6.99
C SER A 138 -16.26 -15.93 7.91
N SER A 139 -17.18 -15.93 8.88
CA SER A 139 -17.37 -14.81 9.81
C SER A 139 -16.13 -14.49 10.65
N ARG A 140 -15.37 -15.52 11.07
CA ARG A 140 -14.16 -15.36 11.89
C ARG A 140 -13.05 -14.61 11.16
N ILE A 141 -12.76 -14.98 9.92
CA ILE A 141 -11.69 -14.36 9.11
C ILE A 141 -12.04 -12.91 8.78
N ILE A 142 -13.31 -12.65 8.47
CA ILE A 142 -13.80 -11.29 8.16
C ILE A 142 -13.57 -10.34 9.34
N HIS A 143 -13.84 -10.77 10.57
CA HIS A 143 -13.64 -9.93 11.74
C HIS A 143 -12.17 -9.50 11.92
N HIS A 144 -11.23 -10.44 11.79
CA HIS A 144 -9.79 -10.14 11.86
C HIS A 144 -9.36 -9.18 10.74
N ILE A 145 -9.80 -9.43 9.51
CA ILE A 145 -9.51 -8.57 8.35
C ILE A 145 -10.03 -7.15 8.60
N GLN A 146 -11.28 -6.99 9.04
CA GLN A 146 -11.88 -5.68 9.29
C GLN A 146 -11.12 -4.88 10.34
N LEU A 147 -10.68 -5.55 11.42
CA LEU A 147 -9.86 -4.91 12.46
C LEU A 147 -8.56 -4.37 11.85
N ASP A 148 -7.81 -5.19 11.12
CA ASP A 148 -6.54 -4.78 10.52
C ASP A 148 -6.72 -3.71 9.43
N VAL A 149 -7.78 -3.80 8.62
CA VAL A 149 -8.14 -2.78 7.62
C VAL A 149 -8.38 -1.43 8.29
N SER A 150 -9.06 -1.41 9.44
CA SER A 150 -9.34 -0.16 10.16
C SER A 150 -8.08 0.58 10.63
N HIS A 151 -6.96 -0.13 10.75
CA HIS A 151 -5.64 0.39 11.14
C HIS A 151 -4.66 0.59 9.97
N THR A 152 -5.07 0.27 8.75
CA THR A 152 -4.17 0.26 7.58
C THR A 152 -4.16 1.62 6.87
N LEU A 153 -2.97 2.22 6.75
CA LEU A 153 -2.74 3.49 6.05
C LEU A 153 -3.68 4.64 6.50
N GLN A 154 -4.03 4.72 7.80
CA GLN A 154 -5.00 5.68 8.33
C GLN A 154 -4.69 7.16 8.01
N LYS A 155 -3.43 7.53 7.81
CA LYS A 155 -3.02 8.90 7.45
C LYS A 155 -3.06 9.18 5.94
N HIS A 156 -3.40 8.19 5.12
CA HIS A 156 -3.45 8.35 3.68
C HIS A 156 -4.86 8.77 3.24
N MET A 157 -4.97 9.78 2.38
CA MET A 157 -6.25 10.38 1.96
C MET A 157 -7.26 9.34 1.43
N MET A 158 -6.80 8.30 0.74
CA MET A 158 -7.67 7.23 0.25
C MET A 158 -8.21 6.28 1.35
N PHE A 159 -7.56 6.17 2.50
CA PHE A 159 -7.90 5.21 3.57
C PHE A 159 -8.34 5.88 4.87
N ILE A 160 -8.34 7.21 4.92
CA ILE A 160 -8.66 7.99 6.13
C ILE A 160 -10.13 7.85 6.55
N GLN A 161 -11.04 7.74 5.56
CA GLN A 161 -12.46 7.58 5.82
C GLN A 161 -12.77 6.16 6.29
N ARG A 162 -13.29 6.05 7.52
CA ARG A 162 -13.78 4.77 8.05
C ARG A 162 -14.94 4.26 7.23
N PHE A 163 -14.90 2.96 6.90
CA PHE A 163 -15.90 2.33 6.04
C PHE A 163 -16.01 2.96 4.64
N GLY A 164 -14.98 3.71 4.21
CA GLY A 164 -14.91 4.28 2.87
C GLY A 164 -14.74 3.19 1.81
N VAL A 165 -15.01 3.55 0.54
CA VAL A 165 -14.96 2.62 -0.61
C VAL A 165 -13.63 1.85 -0.67
N LYS A 166 -12.50 2.52 -0.43
CA LYS A 166 -11.18 1.89 -0.45
C LYS A 166 -10.93 0.92 0.70
N GLN A 167 -11.48 1.16 1.89
CA GLN A 167 -11.42 0.18 2.98
C GLN A 167 -12.28 -1.05 2.66
N GLN A 168 -13.43 -0.85 2.01
CA GLN A 168 -14.29 -1.95 1.55
C GLN A 168 -13.60 -2.78 0.46
N GLU A 169 -13.04 -2.15 -0.57
CA GLU A 169 -12.25 -2.81 -1.61
C GLU A 169 -11.07 -3.59 -1.00
N LEU A 170 -10.36 -3.01 -0.03
CA LEU A 170 -9.27 -3.68 0.67
C LEU A 170 -9.77 -4.93 1.42
N CYS A 171 -10.86 -4.82 2.17
CA CYS A 171 -11.48 -5.95 2.86
C CYS A 171 -11.87 -7.06 1.88
N ASP A 172 -12.52 -6.68 0.77
CA ASP A 172 -12.98 -7.60 -0.25
C ASP A 172 -11.84 -8.39 -0.92
N ILE A 173 -10.72 -7.72 -1.21
CA ILE A 173 -9.52 -8.37 -1.78
C ILE A 173 -8.94 -9.38 -0.78
N LEU A 174 -8.79 -9.00 0.49
CA LEU A 174 -8.19 -9.87 1.51
C LEU A 174 -9.08 -11.08 1.82
N VAL A 175 -10.40 -10.87 1.87
CA VAL A 175 -11.39 -11.93 2.01
C VAL A 175 -11.31 -12.89 0.82
N ALA A 176 -11.28 -12.37 -0.40
CA ALA A 176 -11.13 -13.18 -1.61
C ALA A 176 -9.81 -13.96 -1.60
N TYR A 177 -8.69 -13.32 -1.20
CA TYR A 177 -7.38 -13.95 -1.16
C TYR A 177 -7.34 -15.12 -0.16
N SER A 178 -7.89 -14.93 1.04
CA SER A 178 -7.96 -15.99 2.05
C SER A 178 -8.69 -17.25 1.56
N ALA A 179 -9.69 -17.07 0.68
CA ALA A 179 -10.45 -18.16 0.08
C ALA A 179 -9.78 -18.78 -1.16
N TYR A 180 -8.94 -18.00 -1.84
CA TYR A 180 -8.18 -18.39 -3.02
C TYR A 180 -6.96 -19.24 -2.67
N ASN A 181 -6.21 -18.86 -1.64
CA ASN A 181 -5.05 -19.58 -1.15
C ASN A 181 -5.20 -19.91 0.35
N PRO A 182 -5.96 -20.95 0.71
CA PRO A 182 -6.23 -21.30 2.11
C PRO A 182 -4.98 -21.77 2.86
N GLU A 183 -3.96 -22.29 2.17
CA GLU A 183 -2.69 -22.73 2.77
C GLU A 183 -1.90 -21.56 3.36
N VAL A 184 -1.90 -20.42 2.66
CA VAL A 184 -1.34 -19.16 3.18
C VAL A 184 -2.35 -18.45 4.07
N GLY A 185 -3.63 -18.51 3.73
CA GLY A 185 -4.70 -17.84 4.45
C GLY A 185 -4.53 -16.33 4.52
N TYR A 186 -5.06 -15.73 5.59
CA TYR A 186 -4.89 -14.31 5.89
C TYR A 186 -3.86 -14.10 6.99
N HIS A 187 -2.91 -13.21 6.73
CA HIS A 187 -1.97 -12.69 7.72
C HIS A 187 -2.11 -11.16 7.79
N ARG A 188 -1.94 -10.59 8.99
CA ARG A 188 -2.07 -9.15 9.27
C ARG A 188 -1.29 -8.26 8.31
N ASP A 189 -0.06 -8.66 7.98
CA ASP A 189 0.83 -7.89 7.10
C ASP A 189 0.30 -7.75 5.67
N LEU A 190 -0.58 -8.67 5.23
CA LEU A 190 -1.20 -8.61 3.91
C LEU A 190 -2.08 -7.38 3.76
N SER A 191 -2.67 -6.86 4.84
CA SER A 191 -3.49 -5.65 4.77
C SER A 191 -2.70 -4.47 4.23
N ARG A 192 -1.49 -4.25 4.76
CA ARG A 192 -0.64 -3.13 4.34
C ARG A 192 -0.13 -3.29 2.92
N ILE A 193 0.30 -4.50 2.54
CA ILE A 193 0.76 -4.80 1.18
C ILE A 193 -0.37 -4.55 0.18
N THR A 194 -1.56 -5.06 0.47
CA THR A 194 -2.73 -4.94 -0.41
C THR A 194 -3.20 -3.50 -0.51
N ALA A 195 -3.18 -2.74 0.58
CA ALA A 195 -3.50 -1.32 0.55
C ALA A 195 -2.56 -0.53 -0.37
N ILE A 196 -1.25 -0.82 -0.34
CA ILE A 196 -0.27 -0.20 -1.25
C ILE A 196 -0.55 -0.54 -2.71
N LEU A 197 -0.95 -1.79 -3.01
CA LEU A 197 -1.36 -2.17 -4.36
C LEU A 197 -2.60 -1.38 -4.81
N LEU A 198 -3.59 -1.26 -3.93
CA LEU A 198 -4.86 -0.58 -4.18
C LEU A 198 -4.73 0.94 -4.37
N LEU A 199 -3.62 1.54 -3.95
CA LEU A 199 -3.28 2.94 -4.27
C LEU A 199 -3.06 3.16 -5.77
N TYR A 200 -2.63 2.14 -6.50
CA TYR A 200 -2.18 2.27 -7.89
C TYR A 200 -2.91 1.35 -8.88
N LEU A 201 -3.67 0.39 -8.38
CA LEU A 201 -4.36 -0.63 -9.17
C LEU A 201 -5.86 -0.63 -8.82
N PRO A 202 -6.74 -0.92 -9.81
CA PRO A 202 -8.14 -1.25 -9.53
C PRO A 202 -8.28 -2.47 -8.60
N GLU A 203 -9.43 -2.62 -7.95
CA GLU A 203 -9.70 -3.68 -6.95
C GLU A 203 -9.27 -5.08 -7.42
N GLU A 204 -9.78 -5.55 -8.55
CA GLU A 204 -9.48 -6.89 -9.06
C GLU A 204 -8.02 -7.05 -9.50
N ASP A 205 -7.43 -5.99 -10.06
CA ASP A 205 -6.03 -6.02 -10.48
C ASP A 205 -5.10 -6.07 -9.25
N ALA A 206 -5.46 -5.38 -8.17
CA ALA A 206 -4.76 -5.47 -6.89
C ALA A 206 -4.83 -6.89 -6.29
N PHE A 207 -5.97 -7.58 -6.41
CA PHE A 207 -6.10 -9.00 -6.04
C PHE A 207 -5.14 -9.90 -6.83
N TRP A 208 -5.06 -9.71 -8.15
CA TRP A 208 -4.15 -10.49 -8.99
C TRP A 208 -2.68 -10.13 -8.76
N ALA A 209 -2.38 -8.86 -8.49
CA ALA A 209 -1.04 -8.43 -8.10
C ALA A 209 -0.58 -9.09 -6.79
N LEU A 210 -1.45 -9.12 -5.78
CA LEU A 210 -1.19 -9.81 -4.51
C LEU A 210 -0.93 -11.30 -4.74
N THR A 211 -1.76 -11.93 -5.56
CA THR A 211 -1.63 -13.35 -5.93
C THR A 211 -0.30 -13.64 -6.62
N GLN A 212 0.09 -12.82 -7.60
CA GLN A 212 1.35 -12.98 -8.34
C GLN A 212 2.59 -12.73 -7.49
N LEU A 213 2.50 -11.87 -6.47
CA LEU A 213 3.59 -11.62 -5.52
C LEU A 213 3.77 -12.78 -4.54
N LEU A 214 2.66 -13.30 -3.99
CA LEU A 214 2.70 -14.34 -2.96
C LEU A 214 2.88 -15.73 -3.56
N ALA A 215 2.03 -16.10 -4.53
CA ALA A 215 1.96 -17.46 -5.07
C ALA A 215 2.66 -17.62 -6.44
N GLY A 216 3.01 -16.52 -7.11
CA GLY A 216 3.70 -16.60 -8.39
C GLY A 216 5.14 -17.10 -8.23
N GLU A 217 5.53 -18.11 -9.01
CA GLU A 217 6.86 -18.75 -8.94
C GLU A 217 8.02 -17.76 -9.00
N ARG A 218 7.86 -16.63 -9.71
CA ARG A 218 8.88 -15.59 -9.87
C ARG A 218 9.23 -14.84 -8.59
N HIS A 219 8.27 -14.66 -7.70
CA HIS A 219 8.45 -13.87 -6.47
C HIS A 219 8.40 -14.75 -5.22
N SER A 220 7.54 -15.77 -5.24
CA SER A 220 7.42 -16.82 -4.23
C SER A 220 7.41 -16.30 -2.80
N LEU A 221 6.78 -15.15 -2.54
CA LEU A 221 6.76 -14.54 -1.21
C LEU A 221 5.92 -15.36 -0.21
N GLN A 222 5.16 -16.36 -0.68
CA GLN A 222 4.51 -17.35 0.18
C GLN A 222 5.47 -18.04 1.16
N VAL A 223 6.77 -18.09 0.86
CA VAL A 223 7.79 -18.65 1.77
C VAL A 223 7.78 -17.98 3.14
N PHE A 224 7.44 -16.69 3.22
CA PHE A 224 7.37 -15.95 4.48
C PHE A 224 6.10 -16.24 5.30
N TYR A 225 5.11 -16.90 4.71
CA TYR A 225 3.80 -17.16 5.31
C TYR A 225 3.45 -18.65 5.37
N SER A 226 4.31 -19.51 4.81
CA SER A 226 4.12 -20.95 4.81
C SER A 226 4.49 -21.53 6.18
N PRO A 227 3.77 -22.55 6.66
CA PRO A 227 4.18 -23.32 7.85
C PRO A 227 5.54 -24.00 7.67
N ASN A 228 5.97 -24.26 6.44
CA ASN A 228 7.25 -24.87 6.15
C ASN A 228 8.39 -23.84 6.19
N THR A 229 9.19 -23.86 7.26
CA THR A 229 10.28 -22.92 7.52
C THR A 229 11.56 -23.22 6.72
N ALA A 230 11.69 -24.38 6.06
CA ALA A 230 12.95 -24.79 5.45
C ALA A 230 13.47 -23.80 4.38
N GLN A 231 12.57 -23.18 3.60
CA GLN A 231 12.96 -22.16 2.62
C GLN A 231 13.29 -20.83 3.29
N LEU A 232 12.59 -20.47 4.37
CA LEU A 232 12.86 -19.27 5.16
C LEU A 232 14.23 -19.35 5.85
N GLU A 233 14.56 -20.50 6.45
CA GLU A 233 15.85 -20.75 7.09
C GLU A 233 17.02 -20.62 6.10
N ARG A 234 16.84 -21.09 4.86
CA ARG A 234 17.83 -20.89 3.78
C ARG A 234 18.03 -19.41 3.45
N LEU A 235 16.95 -18.64 3.38
CA LEU A 235 17.02 -17.19 3.13
C LEU A 235 17.73 -16.45 4.28
N LEU A 236 17.39 -16.79 5.53
CA LEU A 236 18.04 -16.23 6.73
C LEU A 236 19.53 -16.58 6.76
N SER A 237 19.88 -17.83 6.50
CA SER A 237 21.27 -18.28 6.40
C SER A 237 22.05 -17.51 5.33
N HIS A 238 21.45 -17.28 4.16
CA HIS A 238 22.07 -16.48 3.11
C HIS A 238 22.25 -15.02 3.54
N GLN A 239 21.25 -14.43 4.20
CA GLN A 239 21.33 -13.06 4.73
C GLN A 239 22.46 -12.93 5.77
N GLU A 240 22.61 -13.88 6.69
CA GLU A 240 23.69 -13.91 7.67
C GLU A 240 25.07 -13.98 7.00
N GLN A 241 25.23 -14.80 5.95
CA GLN A 241 26.47 -14.85 5.18
C GLN A 241 26.80 -13.52 4.51
N VAL A 242 25.79 -12.84 3.95
CA VAL A 242 25.97 -11.51 3.33
C VAL A 242 26.33 -10.46 4.40
N LEU A 243 25.69 -10.50 5.57
CA LEU A 243 25.99 -9.62 6.70
C LEU A 243 27.40 -9.86 7.23
N HIS A 244 27.81 -11.12 7.36
CA HIS A 244 29.17 -11.48 7.79
C HIS A 244 30.23 -10.93 6.83
N LYS A 245 29.98 -10.99 5.51
CA LYS A 245 30.90 -10.47 4.49
C LYS A 245 30.90 -8.95 4.38
N SER A 246 29.73 -8.33 4.41
CA SER A 246 29.56 -6.90 4.14
C SER A 246 29.73 -6.04 5.39
N PHE A 247 29.34 -6.55 6.55
CA PHE A 247 29.27 -5.83 7.83
C PHE A 247 29.77 -6.68 9.02
N PRO A 248 31.03 -7.15 9.02
CA PRO A 248 31.55 -8.09 10.03
C PRO A 248 31.54 -7.56 11.47
N LYS A 249 31.60 -6.23 11.67
CA LYS A 249 31.49 -5.61 13.00
C LYS A 249 30.08 -5.73 13.57
N ILE A 250 29.05 -5.51 12.74
CA ILE A 250 27.64 -5.64 13.13
C ILE A 250 27.34 -7.11 13.45
N MET A 251 27.81 -8.02 12.60
CA MET A 251 27.60 -9.46 12.83
C MET A 251 28.21 -9.94 14.15
N ARG A 252 29.44 -9.50 14.48
CA ARG A 252 30.05 -9.83 15.79
C ARG A 252 29.21 -9.32 16.95
N HIS A 253 28.65 -8.11 16.86
CA HIS A 253 27.78 -7.59 17.91
C HIS A 253 26.50 -8.43 18.05
N LEU A 254 25.84 -8.77 16.94
CA LEU A 254 24.61 -9.57 16.93
C LEU A 254 24.80 -10.99 17.49
N VAL A 255 26.00 -11.58 17.37
CA VAL A 255 26.31 -12.93 17.88
C VAL A 255 26.83 -12.92 19.33
N SER A 256 27.22 -11.75 19.85
CA SER A 256 27.84 -11.61 21.19
C SER A 256 26.88 -11.13 22.29
N GLY A 257 25.61 -10.89 21.97
CA GLY A 257 24.53 -10.57 22.93
C GLY A 257 23.55 -11.72 23.06
#